data_AF-L1NYP1-F1
#
_entry.id   AF-L1NYP1-F1
#
_cell.length_a   1.000
_cell.length_b   1.000
_cell.length_c   1.000
_cell.angle_alpha   90.00
_cell.angle_beta   90.00
_cell.angle_gamma   90.00
#
_symmetry.space_group_name_H-M   'P 1'
#
loop_
_entity.id
_entity.type
_entity.pdbx_description
1 polymer ?
#
loop_
_entity_poly.entity_id
_entity_poly.type
_entity_poly.pdbx_seq_one_letter_code
_entity_poly.pdbx_strand_id
1 'polypeptide(L)'
;MRTFTFFILFFAITLSAFGKSVNFDTEFYTTKVRDSVVPSLKDANEEARATSKRLLEREKKLKKIVDSLLRAKFKVELLEKKPYIIRQMKRVYKVYPYAVIAADKMRVIEMALDSLRTKKEKEQYLQQMQQHIELQFTEQIKNLTPAEGRILLKLIHRQTGNTAYQIIEKFRSHWYAFSVEKVVTMFDISLLAEYNPEQNEEDFWLELIVQTMVGKGRLASQEPFVKYNLWKLYKQRARRN
;
A
#
# COMPACT_ATOMS: atom_id res chain seq x y z
N MET A 1 16.58 0.13 -41.05
CA MET A 1 15.15 0.13 -41.42
C MET A 1 14.65 1.58 -41.50
N ARG A 2 14.68 2.13 -42.72
CA ARG A 2 14.29 3.51 -43.08
C ARG A 2 13.60 3.41 -44.45
N THR A 3 12.33 2.98 -44.49
CA THR A 3 11.62 2.74 -45.76
C THR A 3 10.13 3.08 -45.74
N PHE A 4 9.65 3.92 -44.80
CA PHE A 4 8.22 4.30 -44.75
C PHE A 4 7.92 5.80 -44.91
N THR A 5 8.94 6.65 -45.09
CA THR A 5 8.76 8.11 -45.32
C THR A 5 8.71 8.53 -46.79
N PHE A 6 8.86 7.61 -47.76
CA PHE A 6 8.87 7.97 -49.18
C PHE A 6 7.51 7.89 -49.88
N PHE A 7 6.49 7.27 -49.27
CA PHE A 7 5.18 7.11 -49.93
C PHE A 7 4.29 8.36 -49.89
N ILE A 8 4.57 9.33 -49.00
CA ILE A 8 3.78 10.57 -48.88
C ILE A 8 4.25 11.65 -49.87
N LEU A 9 5.47 11.56 -50.40
CA LEU A 9 5.96 12.52 -51.41
C LEU A 9 5.64 12.14 -52.86
N PHE A 10 5.29 10.88 -53.15
CA PHE A 10 5.04 10.44 -54.53
C PHE A 10 3.62 10.74 -55.02
N PHE A 11 2.67 11.01 -54.12
CA PHE A 11 1.28 11.33 -54.50
C PHE A 11 1.05 12.83 -54.79
N ALA A 12 2.01 13.70 -54.45
CA ALA A 12 1.90 15.14 -54.65
C ALA A 12 2.39 15.62 -56.04
N ILE A 13 3.00 14.76 -56.85
CA ILE A 13 3.67 15.16 -58.11
C ILE A 13 2.96 14.67 -59.38
N THR A 14 1.98 13.76 -59.29
CA THR A 14 1.22 13.32 -60.47
C THR A 14 -0.02 14.17 -60.78
N LEU A 15 -0.32 15.18 -59.97
CA LEU A 15 -1.47 16.07 -60.16
C LEU A 15 -1.10 17.47 -60.68
N SER A 16 -0.07 17.57 -61.52
CA SER A 16 0.23 18.81 -62.28
C SER A 16 0.15 18.62 -63.80
N ALA A 17 -0.21 17.43 -64.28
CA ALA A 17 -0.27 17.09 -65.69
C ALA A 17 -1.61 16.46 -66.09
N PHE A 18 -2.72 17.16 -65.83
CA PHE A 18 -3.92 17.01 -66.67
C PHE A 18 -4.65 18.35 -66.74
N GLY A 19 -4.04 19.28 -67.45
CA GLY A 19 -4.66 20.51 -67.88
C GLY A 19 -5.80 20.20 -68.85
N LYS A 20 -7.01 20.17 -68.32
CA LYS A 20 -8.24 20.63 -68.97
C LYS A 20 -9.16 21.06 -67.84
N SER A 21 -9.41 22.36 -67.77
CA SER A 21 -10.45 22.95 -66.91
C SER A 21 -11.81 22.45 -67.38
N VAL A 22 -12.17 21.25 -66.95
CA VAL A 22 -13.58 20.90 -66.79
C VAL A 22 -13.99 21.67 -65.55
N ASN A 23 -14.79 22.73 -65.72
CA ASN A 23 -15.59 23.29 -64.64
C ASN A 23 -16.57 22.18 -64.24
N PHE A 24 -16.07 21.23 -63.46
CA PHE A 24 -16.90 20.36 -62.67
C PHE A 24 -17.31 21.23 -61.50
N ASP A 25 -18.61 21.48 -61.36
CA ASP A 25 -19.17 22.25 -60.25
C ASP A 25 -18.76 21.59 -58.92
N THR A 26 -17.56 21.90 -58.43
CA THR A 26 -16.99 21.33 -57.21
C THR A 26 -17.80 21.79 -56.00
N GLU A 27 -18.52 22.91 -56.08
CA GLU A 27 -19.52 23.31 -55.09
C GLU A 27 -20.68 22.34 -55.00
N PHE A 28 -21.18 21.78 -56.11
CA PHE A 28 -22.34 20.87 -56.11
C PHE A 28 -22.01 19.48 -55.54
N TYR A 29 -20.82 18.95 -55.84
CA TYR A 29 -20.38 17.66 -55.30
C TYR A 29 -19.91 17.77 -53.84
N THR A 30 -19.25 18.87 -53.47
CA THR A 30 -18.84 19.08 -52.07
C THR A 30 -20.03 19.38 -51.16
N THR A 31 -21.06 20.12 -51.60
CA THR A 31 -22.30 20.32 -50.83
C THR A 31 -23.10 19.03 -50.71
N LYS A 32 -23.38 18.31 -51.79
CA LYS A 32 -24.20 17.07 -51.72
C LYS A 32 -23.55 15.94 -50.91
N VAL A 33 -22.22 15.83 -50.93
CA VAL A 33 -21.46 14.90 -50.08
C VAL A 33 -21.41 15.41 -48.63
N ARG A 34 -21.19 16.70 -48.39
CA ARG A 34 -21.20 17.29 -47.04
C ARG A 34 -22.57 17.18 -46.38
N ASP A 35 -23.64 17.46 -47.10
CA ASP A 35 -25.01 17.47 -46.61
C ASP A 35 -25.56 16.06 -46.34
N SER A 36 -24.93 15.01 -46.88
CA SER A 36 -25.25 13.61 -46.60
C SER A 36 -24.31 12.97 -45.58
N VAL A 37 -23.01 13.23 -45.67
CA VAL A 37 -21.98 12.62 -44.81
C VAL A 37 -21.88 13.32 -43.46
N VAL A 38 -22.03 14.64 -43.36
CA VAL A 38 -21.91 15.36 -42.08
C VAL A 38 -23.06 15.02 -41.11
N PRO A 39 -24.33 14.93 -41.52
CA PRO A 39 -25.40 14.42 -40.66
C PRO A 39 -25.17 12.97 -40.25
N SER A 40 -24.82 12.09 -41.20
CA SER A 40 -24.51 10.68 -40.91
C SER A 40 -23.35 10.49 -39.92
N LEU A 41 -22.29 11.30 -40.02
CA LEU A 41 -21.18 11.30 -39.07
C LEU A 41 -21.59 11.88 -37.70
N LYS A 42 -22.46 12.89 -37.64
CA LYS A 42 -23.00 13.42 -36.39
C LYS A 42 -23.87 12.37 -35.70
N ASP A 43 -24.75 11.71 -36.43
CA ASP A 43 -25.64 10.65 -35.93
C ASP A 43 -24.83 9.45 -35.42
N ALA A 44 -23.81 9.02 -36.18
CA ALA A 44 -22.89 7.97 -35.76
C ALA A 44 -22.09 8.35 -34.50
N ASN A 45 -21.70 9.63 -34.36
CA ASN A 45 -20.99 10.11 -33.18
C ASN A 45 -21.92 10.23 -31.95
N GLU A 46 -23.19 10.58 -32.15
CA GLU A 46 -24.20 10.57 -31.09
C GLU A 46 -24.54 9.15 -30.63
N GLU A 47 -24.65 8.19 -31.56
CA GLU A 47 -24.82 6.78 -31.25
C GLU A 47 -23.59 6.21 -30.52
N ALA A 48 -22.37 6.56 -30.95
CA ALA A 48 -21.12 6.21 -30.26
C ALA A 48 -21.07 6.77 -28.82
N ARG A 49 -21.58 7.99 -28.60
CA ARG A 49 -21.69 8.58 -27.25
C ARG A 49 -22.73 7.88 -26.39
N ALA A 50 -23.89 7.54 -26.97
CA ALA A 50 -24.95 6.83 -26.27
C ALA A 50 -24.51 5.40 -25.87
N THR A 51 -23.84 4.69 -26.78
CA THR A 51 -23.26 3.37 -26.50
C THR A 51 -22.18 3.44 -25.42
N SER A 52 -21.27 4.42 -25.48
CA SER A 52 -20.26 4.64 -24.43
C SER A 52 -20.88 4.88 -23.05
N LYS A 53 -21.95 5.69 -22.96
CA LYS A 53 -22.70 5.91 -21.71
C LYS A 53 -23.31 4.60 -21.18
N ARG A 54 -23.93 3.81 -22.05
CA ARG A 54 -24.50 2.49 -21.69
C ARG A 54 -23.43 1.51 -21.19
N LEU A 55 -22.26 1.48 -21.83
CA LEU A 55 -21.13 0.65 -21.41
C LEU A 55 -20.64 1.07 -20.02
N LEU A 56 -20.47 2.36 -19.77
CA LEU A 56 -20.09 2.88 -18.46
C LEU A 56 -21.10 2.52 -17.36
N GLU A 57 -22.40 2.59 -17.65
CA GLU A 57 -23.44 2.16 -16.71
C GLU A 57 -23.37 0.65 -16.43
N ARG A 58 -23.17 -0.16 -17.47
CA ARG A 58 -22.98 -1.61 -17.33
C ARG A 58 -21.74 -1.94 -16.49
N GLU A 59 -20.61 -1.27 -16.74
CA GLU A 59 -19.39 -1.41 -15.95
C GLU A 59 -19.62 -1.05 -14.48
N LYS A 60 -20.32 0.05 -14.19
CA LYS A 60 -20.69 0.43 -12.82
C LYS A 60 -21.55 -0.66 -12.15
N LYS A 61 -22.55 -1.21 -12.86
CA LYS A 61 -23.39 -2.29 -12.36
C LYS A 61 -22.58 -3.55 -12.08
N LEU A 62 -21.70 -3.95 -12.99
CA LEU A 62 -20.80 -5.09 -12.83
C LEU A 62 -19.87 -4.90 -11.63
N LYS A 63 -19.26 -3.73 -11.49
CA LYS A 63 -18.41 -3.39 -10.35
C LYS A 63 -19.15 -3.52 -9.02
N LYS A 64 -20.42 -3.10 -8.95
CA LYS A 64 -21.26 -3.24 -7.75
C LYS A 64 -21.54 -4.70 -7.42
N ILE A 65 -21.84 -5.52 -8.43
CA ILE A 65 -22.09 -6.96 -8.24
C ILE A 65 -20.81 -7.65 -7.74
N VAL A 66 -19.67 -7.42 -8.40
CA VAL A 66 -18.38 -7.98 -7.99
C VAL A 66 -18.03 -7.57 -6.57
N ASP A 67 -18.21 -6.29 -6.20
CA ASP A 67 -17.96 -5.82 -4.82
C ASP A 67 -18.86 -6.54 -3.80
N SER A 68 -20.14 -6.77 -4.13
CA SER A 68 -21.06 -7.50 -3.25
C SER A 68 -20.66 -8.96 -3.05
N LEU A 69 -20.23 -9.65 -4.11
CA LEU A 69 -19.74 -11.03 -4.04
C LEU A 69 -18.44 -11.13 -3.23
N LEU A 70 -17.53 -10.18 -3.44
CA LEU A 70 -16.29 -10.12 -2.66
C LEU A 70 -16.58 -9.92 -1.17
N ARG A 71 -17.57 -9.11 -0.80
CA ARG A 71 -17.99 -8.93 0.60
C ARG A 71 -18.57 -10.21 1.19
N ALA A 72 -19.38 -10.93 0.41
CA ALA A 72 -19.92 -12.22 0.83
C ALA A 72 -18.80 -13.24 1.04
N LYS A 73 -17.85 -13.33 0.10
CA LYS A 73 -16.65 -14.18 0.22
C LYS A 73 -15.85 -13.83 1.47
N PHE A 74 -15.60 -12.55 1.72
CA PHE A 74 -14.90 -12.10 2.93
C PHE A 74 -15.62 -12.51 4.22
N LYS A 75 -16.95 -12.42 4.24
CA LYS A 75 -17.74 -12.83 5.41
C LYS A 75 -17.60 -14.33 5.69
N VAL A 76 -17.60 -15.17 4.65
CA VAL A 76 -17.37 -16.61 4.79
C VAL A 76 -15.96 -16.88 5.34
N GLU A 77 -14.95 -16.25 4.75
CA GLU A 77 -13.55 -16.38 5.18
C GLU A 77 -13.33 -15.97 6.65
N LEU A 78 -13.99 -14.90 7.10
CA LEU A 78 -13.98 -14.48 8.50
C LEU A 78 -14.54 -15.55 9.45
N LEU A 79 -15.57 -16.27 9.02
CA LEU A 79 -16.17 -17.34 9.81
C LEU A 79 -15.22 -18.56 9.87
N GLU A 80 -14.63 -18.94 8.74
CA GLU A 80 -13.66 -20.04 8.65
C GLU A 80 -12.40 -19.76 9.47
N LYS A 81 -11.87 -18.53 9.41
CA LYS A 81 -10.66 -18.12 10.14
C LYS A 81 -10.95 -17.65 11.58
N LYS A 82 -12.21 -17.68 12.04
CA LYS A 82 -12.60 -17.24 13.39
C LYS A 82 -11.68 -17.74 14.52
N PRO A 83 -11.34 -19.04 14.65
CA PRO A 83 -10.47 -19.50 15.73
C PRO A 83 -9.05 -18.91 15.64
N TYR A 84 -8.53 -18.76 14.42
CA TYR A 84 -7.24 -18.11 14.17
C TYR A 84 -7.28 -16.63 14.58
N ILE A 85 -8.30 -15.89 14.15
CA ILE A 85 -8.46 -14.46 14.44
C ILE A 85 -8.58 -14.23 15.95
N ILE A 86 -9.37 -15.05 16.66
CA ILE A 86 -9.51 -14.93 18.13
C ILE A 86 -8.16 -15.14 18.83
N ARG A 87 -7.37 -16.13 18.40
CA ARG A 87 -6.04 -16.36 18.96
C ARG A 87 -5.10 -15.17 18.72
N GLN A 88 -5.08 -14.63 17.50
CA GLN A 88 -4.26 -13.46 17.19
C GLN A 88 -4.75 -12.21 17.93
N MET A 89 -6.06 -12.04 18.11
CA MET A 89 -6.65 -10.94 18.88
C MET A 89 -6.17 -10.94 20.34
N LYS A 90 -6.09 -12.12 20.98
CA LYS A 90 -5.53 -12.24 22.34
C LYS A 90 -4.06 -11.83 22.39
N ARG A 91 -3.26 -12.26 21.41
CA ARG A 91 -1.84 -11.91 21.31
C ARG A 91 -1.65 -10.41 21.09
N VAL A 92 -2.35 -9.84 20.11
CA VAL A 92 -2.36 -8.40 19.83
C VAL A 92 -2.76 -7.61 21.08
N TYR A 93 -3.82 -8.01 21.77
CA TYR A 93 -4.23 -7.34 23.02
C TYR A 93 -3.10 -7.32 24.06
N LYS A 94 -2.39 -8.43 24.24
CA LYS A 94 -1.28 -8.55 25.18
C LYS A 94 -0.07 -7.69 24.75
N VAL A 95 0.27 -7.66 23.46
CA VAL A 95 1.54 -7.06 23.02
C VAL A 95 1.44 -5.61 22.52
N TYR A 96 0.26 -5.17 22.09
CA TYR A 96 0.06 -3.84 21.51
C TYR A 96 0.47 -2.69 22.43
N PRO A 97 0.19 -2.70 23.75
CA PRO A 97 0.66 -1.64 24.65
C PRO A 97 2.18 -1.45 24.62
N TYR A 98 2.96 -2.53 24.49
CA TYR A 98 4.42 -2.43 24.39
C TYR A 98 4.86 -1.78 23.07
N ALA A 99 4.17 -2.07 21.97
CA ALA A 99 4.45 -1.43 20.68
C ALA A 99 4.20 0.09 20.75
N VAL A 100 3.13 0.51 21.42
CA VAL A 100 2.83 1.94 21.64
C VAL A 100 3.92 2.63 22.43
N ILE A 101 4.31 2.04 23.57
CA ILE A 101 5.36 2.60 24.43
C ILE A 101 6.71 2.65 23.71
N ALA A 102 7.04 1.63 22.92
CA ALA A 102 8.26 1.62 22.13
C ALA A 102 8.27 2.76 21.11
N ALA A 103 7.17 2.96 20.37
CA ALA A 103 7.04 4.05 19.40
C ALA A 103 7.16 5.44 20.06
N ASP A 104 6.53 5.64 21.21
CA ASP A 104 6.63 6.90 21.96
C ASP A 104 8.05 7.15 22.49
N LYS A 105 8.69 6.14 23.06
CA LYS A 105 10.08 6.25 23.53
C LYS A 105 11.04 6.57 22.39
N MET A 106 10.86 5.93 21.22
CA MET A 106 11.67 6.25 20.05
C MET A 106 11.55 7.70 19.65
N ARG A 107 10.33 8.23 19.57
CA ARG A 107 10.09 9.64 19.24
C ARG A 107 10.75 10.58 20.25
N VAL A 108 10.66 10.28 21.55
CA VAL A 108 11.32 11.07 22.60
C VAL A 108 12.85 11.03 22.44
N ILE A 109 13.41 9.85 22.17
CA ILE A 109 14.85 9.68 21.95
C ILE A 109 15.29 10.48 20.71
N GLU A 110 14.55 10.41 19.61
CA GLU A 110 14.85 11.17 18.38
C GLU A 110 14.85 12.68 18.65
N MET A 111 13.83 13.20 19.33
CA MET A 111 13.76 14.60 19.70
C MET A 111 14.94 15.02 20.60
N ALA A 112 15.34 14.18 21.55
CA ALA A 112 16.50 14.44 22.39
C ALA A 112 17.79 14.44 21.58
N LEU A 113 17.98 13.46 20.68
CA LEU A 113 19.15 13.37 19.81
C LEU A 113 19.30 14.58 18.87
N ASP A 114 18.19 15.16 18.41
CA ASP A 114 18.20 16.36 17.56
C ASP A 114 18.67 17.60 18.33
N SER A 115 18.44 17.64 19.64
CA SER A 115 18.88 18.75 20.51
C SER A 115 20.36 18.69 20.91
N LEU A 116 20.99 17.51 20.84
CA LEU A 116 22.38 17.30 21.23
C LEU A 116 23.34 17.69 20.11
N ARG A 117 24.45 18.36 20.47
CA ARG A 117 25.36 18.97 19.49
C ARG A 117 26.46 18.01 19.05
N THR A 118 27.01 17.25 19.99
CA THR A 118 28.18 16.41 19.73
C THR A 118 27.82 14.93 19.60
N LYS A 119 28.61 14.19 18.82
CA LYS A 119 28.49 12.73 18.70
C LYS A 119 28.59 12.05 20.08
N LYS A 120 29.50 12.51 20.93
CA LYS A 120 29.74 11.95 22.27
C LYS A 120 28.53 12.11 23.19
N GLU A 121 27.87 13.27 23.19
CA GLU A 121 26.65 13.49 23.97
C GLU A 121 25.52 12.57 23.51
N LYS A 122 25.34 12.42 22.18
CA LYS A 122 24.35 11.49 21.60
C LYS A 122 24.61 10.05 22.02
N GLU A 123 25.87 9.61 21.96
CA GLU A 123 26.27 8.27 22.38
C GLU A 123 26.01 8.02 23.87
N GLN A 124 26.37 8.98 24.74
CA GLN A 124 26.11 8.87 26.18
C GLN A 124 24.62 8.82 26.51
N TYR A 125 23.82 9.66 25.88
CA TYR A 125 22.37 9.66 26.06
C TYR A 125 21.75 8.32 25.63
N LEU A 126 22.15 7.80 24.46
CA LEU A 126 21.65 6.51 23.97
C LEU A 126 22.05 5.35 24.87
N GLN A 127 23.28 5.36 25.40
CA GLN A 127 23.73 4.33 26.34
C GLN A 127 22.88 4.32 27.63
N GLN A 128 22.57 5.50 28.18
CA GLN A 128 21.72 5.62 29.37
C GLN A 128 20.29 5.13 29.08
N MET A 129 19.72 5.52 27.93
CA MET A 129 18.38 5.08 27.53
C MET A 129 18.32 3.58 27.27
N GLN A 130 19.36 3.00 26.65
CA GLN A 130 19.46 1.57 26.43
C GLN A 130 19.42 0.80 27.74
N GLN A 131 20.26 1.16 28.73
CA GLN A 131 20.28 0.50 30.04
C GLN A 131 18.92 0.59 30.74
N HIS A 132 18.28 1.77 30.68
CA HIS A 132 16.96 1.96 31.26
C HIS A 132 15.89 1.10 30.56
N ILE A 133 15.90 1.02 29.23
CA ILE A 133 14.95 0.19 28.46
C ILE A 133 15.19 -1.29 28.74
N GLU A 134 16.44 -1.76 28.74
CA GLU A 134 16.77 -3.16 29.03
C GLU A 134 16.27 -3.56 30.43
N LEU A 135 16.50 -2.74 31.46
CA LEU A 135 16.03 -3.01 32.82
C LEU A 135 14.50 -3.06 32.91
N GLN A 136 13.79 -2.17 32.21
CA GLN A 136 12.33 -2.08 32.29
C GLN A 136 11.61 -3.14 31.45
N PHE A 137 12.16 -3.49 30.28
CA PHE A 137 11.46 -4.32 29.29
C PHE A 137 11.95 -5.77 29.23
N THR A 138 13.12 -6.11 29.76
CA THR A 138 13.61 -7.50 29.72
C THR A 138 12.64 -8.46 30.42
N GLU A 139 12.19 -8.13 31.62
CA GLU A 139 11.25 -8.98 32.37
C GLU A 139 9.84 -9.03 31.73
N GLN A 140 9.42 -7.94 31.09
CA GLN A 140 8.11 -7.88 30.41
C GLN A 140 8.10 -8.68 29.11
N ILE A 141 9.20 -8.61 28.35
CA ILE A 141 9.35 -9.31 27.07
C ILE A 141 9.67 -10.79 27.30
N LYS A 142 10.40 -11.15 28.36
CA LYS A 142 10.75 -12.55 28.70
C LYS A 142 9.54 -13.46 28.90
N ASN A 143 8.39 -12.90 29.29
CA ASN A 143 7.13 -13.63 29.46
C ASN A 143 6.28 -13.73 28.17
N LEU A 144 6.83 -13.31 27.02
CA LEU A 144 6.18 -13.45 25.72
C LEU A 144 6.54 -14.79 25.09
N THR A 145 5.53 -15.45 24.52
CA THR A 145 5.80 -16.58 23.63
C THR A 145 6.49 -16.10 22.35
N PRO A 146 7.23 -16.96 21.62
CA PRO A 146 7.86 -16.56 20.37
C PRO A 146 6.88 -15.95 19.36
N ALA A 147 5.65 -16.47 19.27
CA ALA A 147 4.65 -15.92 18.39
C ALA A 147 4.16 -14.51 18.82
N GLU A 148 4.11 -14.24 20.13
CA GLU A 148 3.78 -12.92 20.66
C GLU A 148 4.90 -11.91 20.41
N GLY A 149 6.16 -12.31 20.63
CA GLY A 149 7.33 -11.49 20.31
C GLY A 149 7.35 -11.09 18.82
N ARG A 150 6.95 -12.00 17.92
CA ARG A 150 6.94 -11.73 16.48
C ARG A 150 5.90 -10.69 16.12
N ILE A 151 4.71 -10.81 16.71
CA ILE A 151 3.64 -9.82 16.53
C ILE A 151 4.06 -8.48 17.14
N LEU A 152 4.74 -8.47 18.28
CA LEU A 152 5.26 -7.24 18.88
C LEU A 152 6.20 -6.50 17.93
N LEU A 153 7.22 -7.17 17.39
CA LEU A 153 8.19 -6.55 16.47
C LEU A 153 7.50 -6.01 15.21
N LYS A 154 6.57 -6.78 14.65
CA LYS A 154 5.70 -6.37 13.54
C LYS A 154 4.87 -5.12 13.86
N LEU A 155 4.27 -5.06 15.04
CA LEU A 155 3.49 -3.90 15.47
C LEU A 155 4.38 -2.67 15.75
N ILE A 156 5.60 -2.85 16.24
CA ILE A 156 6.58 -1.76 16.36
C ILE A 156 6.86 -1.20 14.96
N HIS A 157 7.20 -2.05 13.99
CA HIS A 157 7.41 -1.64 12.60
C HIS A 157 6.18 -0.93 12.02
N ARG A 158 4.96 -1.43 12.30
CA ARG A 158 3.71 -0.77 11.90
C ARG A 158 3.60 0.66 12.42
N GLN A 159 4.00 0.92 13.67
CA GLN A 159 3.88 2.24 14.30
C GLN A 159 5.00 3.19 13.86
N THR A 160 6.22 2.69 13.71
CA THR A 160 7.41 3.55 13.55
C THR A 160 8.01 3.55 12.15
N GLY A 161 7.63 2.59 11.30
CA GLY A 161 8.23 2.37 9.98
C GLY A 161 9.64 1.79 10.02
N ASN A 162 10.18 1.50 11.22
CA ASN A 162 11.52 0.97 11.39
C ASN A 162 11.45 -0.44 11.97
N THR A 163 12.25 -1.35 11.42
CA THR A 163 12.43 -2.69 11.98
C THR A 163 13.14 -2.60 13.32
N ALA A 164 12.96 -3.61 14.17
CA ALA A 164 13.67 -3.63 15.44
C ALA A 164 15.19 -3.54 15.24
N TYR A 165 15.71 -4.18 14.20
CA TYR A 165 17.10 -4.05 13.78
C TYR A 165 17.50 -2.60 13.45
N GLN A 166 16.73 -1.89 12.61
CA GLN A 166 17.03 -0.49 12.25
C GLN A 166 16.96 0.45 13.45
N ILE A 167 16.00 0.24 14.34
CA ILE A 167 15.87 0.98 15.61
C ILE A 167 17.16 0.83 16.42
N ILE A 168 17.56 -0.42 16.61
CA ILE A 168 18.76 -0.83 17.29
C ILE A 168 20.03 -0.22 16.67
N GLU A 169 20.14 -0.27 15.34
CA GLU A 169 21.29 0.20 14.58
C GLU A 169 21.41 1.72 14.66
N LYS A 170 20.29 2.44 14.47
CA LYS A 170 20.20 3.90 14.59
C LYS A 170 20.64 4.39 15.97
N PHE A 171 20.39 3.59 17.00
CA PHE A 171 20.66 3.95 18.39
C PHE A 171 21.98 3.39 18.94
N ARG A 172 22.84 2.72 18.14
CA ARG A 172 24.18 2.36 18.60
C ARG A 172 25.34 2.86 17.75
N SER A 173 26.34 3.31 18.50
CA SER A 173 27.76 3.35 18.16
C SER A 173 28.39 1.99 18.47
N HIS A 174 29.04 1.36 17.48
CA HIS A 174 30.07 0.28 17.45
C HIS A 174 30.17 -0.85 18.51
N TRP A 175 29.56 -0.76 19.68
CA TRP A 175 29.61 -1.74 20.77
C TRP A 175 28.37 -2.67 20.76
N TYR A 176 27.58 -2.68 19.66
CA TYR A 176 26.25 -3.34 19.58
C TYR A 176 26.30 -4.87 19.44
N ALA A 177 27.31 -5.41 18.75
CA ALA A 177 27.30 -6.79 18.28
C ALA A 177 27.11 -7.85 19.39
N PHE A 178 27.38 -7.53 20.66
CA PHE A 178 27.34 -8.48 21.76
C PHE A 178 25.96 -8.70 22.43
N SER A 179 25.01 -7.74 22.36
CA SER A 179 23.68 -7.89 22.99
C SER A 179 22.62 -8.51 22.05
N VAL A 180 22.80 -8.34 20.74
CA VAL A 180 21.86 -8.81 19.68
C VAL A 180 21.72 -10.31 19.71
N GLU A 181 22.87 -10.98 19.85
CA GLU A 181 22.96 -12.44 19.78
C GLU A 181 22.12 -13.09 20.89
N LYS A 182 22.05 -12.47 22.08
CA LYS A 182 21.21 -12.94 23.20
C LYS A 182 19.71 -12.77 22.94
N VAL A 183 19.30 -11.70 22.26
CA VAL A 183 17.88 -11.46 21.93
C VAL A 183 17.44 -12.34 20.76
N VAL A 184 18.30 -12.54 19.75
CA VAL A 184 18.06 -13.41 18.58
C VAL A 184 18.09 -14.90 18.94
N THR A 185 18.88 -15.31 19.94
CA THR A 185 18.85 -16.70 20.42
C THR A 185 17.67 -16.99 21.36
N MET A 186 17.18 -15.99 22.12
CA MET A 186 16.00 -16.14 22.99
C MET A 186 14.68 -16.10 22.21
N PHE A 187 14.67 -15.41 21.07
CA PHE A 187 13.56 -15.31 20.16
C PHE A 187 14.05 -15.64 18.76
N ASP A 188 13.66 -16.81 18.24
CA ASP A 188 13.87 -17.27 16.84
C ASP A 188 13.09 -16.40 15.82
N ILE A 189 13.10 -15.09 16.05
CA ILE A 189 12.26 -14.07 15.46
C ILE A 189 13.20 -13.07 14.82
N SER A 190 13.12 -12.98 13.49
CA SER A 190 13.93 -12.04 12.74
C SER A 190 13.65 -10.61 13.22
N LEU A 191 14.66 -9.94 13.79
CA LEU A 191 14.63 -8.51 14.12
C LEU A 191 14.43 -7.63 12.85
N LEU A 192 14.57 -8.24 11.68
CA LEU A 192 14.33 -7.67 10.36
C LEU A 192 12.87 -7.86 9.90
N ALA A 193 11.98 -8.40 10.75
CA ALA A 193 10.60 -8.61 10.38
C ALA A 193 9.89 -7.28 10.11
N GLU A 194 9.52 -7.09 8.84
CA GLU A 194 8.70 -5.97 8.39
C GLU A 194 7.21 -6.27 8.56
N TYR A 195 6.42 -5.21 8.56
CA TYR A 195 4.96 -5.26 8.57
C TYR A 195 4.41 -4.85 7.21
N ASN A 196 3.93 -5.83 6.45
CA ASN A 196 3.45 -5.64 5.09
C ASN A 196 2.11 -6.36 4.86
N PRO A 197 0.97 -5.74 5.22
CA PRO A 197 -0.35 -6.34 5.05
C PRO A 197 -0.80 -6.45 3.59
N GLU A 198 -0.11 -5.78 2.65
CA GLU A 198 -0.36 -5.92 1.22
C GLU A 198 0.17 -7.24 0.68
N GLN A 199 1.29 -7.74 1.20
CA GLN A 199 1.95 -8.94 0.69
C GLN A 199 1.79 -10.15 1.62
N ASN A 200 1.83 -9.94 2.94
CA ASN A 200 1.81 -11.00 3.95
C ASN A 200 0.40 -11.26 4.50
N GLU A 201 -0.02 -12.53 4.53
CA GLU A 201 -1.34 -12.92 5.04
C GLU A 201 -1.50 -12.68 6.55
N GLU A 202 -0.48 -12.99 7.36
CA GLU A 202 -0.54 -12.75 8.81
C GLU A 202 -0.71 -11.25 9.08
N ASP A 203 0.01 -10.39 8.37
CA ASP A 203 -0.03 -8.93 8.58
C ASP A 203 -1.38 -8.34 8.16
N PHE A 204 -2.01 -8.86 7.10
CA PHE A 204 -3.38 -8.49 6.75
C PHE A 204 -4.35 -8.76 7.90
N TRP A 205 -4.26 -9.95 8.51
CA TRP A 205 -5.12 -10.31 9.64
C TRP A 205 -4.81 -9.47 10.88
N LEU A 206 -3.54 -9.19 11.15
CA LEU A 206 -3.13 -8.29 12.23
C LEU A 206 -3.69 -6.87 12.00
N GLU A 207 -3.64 -6.34 10.78
CA GLU A 207 -4.16 -5.01 10.47
C GLU A 207 -5.67 -4.94 10.69
N LEU A 208 -6.40 -5.95 10.23
CA LEU A 208 -7.83 -6.08 10.48
C LEU A 208 -8.13 -6.09 11.98
N ILE A 209 -7.39 -6.87 12.77
CA ILE A 209 -7.57 -6.99 14.21
C ILE A 209 -7.29 -5.66 14.90
N VAL A 210 -6.15 -5.04 14.63
CA VAL A 210 -5.75 -3.75 15.22
C VAL A 210 -6.80 -2.69 14.94
N GLN A 211 -7.16 -2.47 13.66
CA GLN A 211 -8.17 -1.46 13.31
C GLN A 211 -9.53 -1.76 13.95
N THR A 212 -9.95 -3.03 13.99
CA THR A 212 -11.21 -3.43 14.64
C THR A 212 -11.19 -3.16 16.14
N MET A 213 -10.08 -3.45 16.81
CA MET A 213 -9.95 -3.28 18.25
C MET A 213 -9.83 -1.81 18.65
N VAL A 214 -9.07 -1.00 17.88
CA VAL A 214 -9.00 0.45 18.05
C VAL A 214 -10.39 1.08 17.83
N GLY A 215 -11.11 0.70 16.76
CA GLY A 215 -12.46 1.20 16.49
C GLY A 215 -13.49 0.81 17.56
N LYS A 216 -13.24 -0.25 18.32
CA LYS A 216 -14.06 -0.68 19.47
C LYS A 216 -13.60 -0.08 20.80
N GLY A 217 -12.56 0.76 20.81
CA GLY A 217 -11.98 1.33 22.04
C GLY A 217 -11.27 0.29 22.93
N ARG A 218 -10.91 -0.88 22.40
CA ARG A 218 -10.20 -1.93 23.15
C ARG A 218 -8.68 -1.78 23.17
N LEU A 219 -8.14 -0.97 22.26
CA LEU A 219 -6.73 -0.61 22.19
C LEU A 219 -6.63 0.91 22.16
N ALA A 220 -5.53 1.45 22.70
CA ALA A 220 -5.21 2.86 22.57
C ALA A 220 -5.11 3.23 21.08
N SER A 221 -5.72 4.35 20.70
CA SER A 221 -5.59 4.86 19.35
C SER A 221 -4.18 5.42 19.15
N GLN A 222 -3.44 4.82 18.22
CA GLN A 222 -2.14 5.32 17.77
C GLN A 222 -2.10 5.24 16.25
N GLU A 223 -1.67 6.33 15.64
CA GLU A 223 -1.53 6.45 14.20
C GLU A 223 -0.35 5.60 13.71
N PRO A 224 -0.57 4.65 12.78
CA PRO A 224 0.52 3.90 12.18
C PRO A 224 1.39 4.78 11.28
N PHE A 225 2.62 4.33 11.03
CA PHE A 225 3.51 4.94 10.05
C PHE A 225 2.87 4.96 8.65
N VAL A 226 2.21 3.86 8.26
CA VAL A 226 1.43 3.76 7.01
C VAL A 226 -0.02 3.45 7.33
N LYS A 227 -0.95 4.27 6.81
CA LYS A 227 -2.38 4.05 6.93
C LYS A 227 -2.88 3.10 5.84
N TYR A 228 -3.57 2.04 6.25
CA TYR A 228 -4.12 1.04 5.33
C TYR A 228 -5.65 1.08 5.27
N ASN A 229 -6.20 1.01 4.06
CA ASN A 229 -7.64 0.79 3.85
C ASN A 229 -7.93 -0.72 3.75
N LEU A 230 -8.61 -1.28 4.74
CA LEU A 230 -8.90 -2.73 4.80
C LEU A 230 -9.60 -3.28 3.56
N TRP A 231 -10.55 -2.53 2.99
CA TRP A 231 -11.26 -2.99 1.79
C TRP A 231 -10.35 -3.00 0.55
N LYS A 232 -9.46 -2.01 0.43
CA LYS A 232 -8.44 -1.99 -0.62
C LYS A 232 -7.47 -3.16 -0.46
N LEU A 233 -6.97 -3.41 0.74
CA LEU A 233 -6.09 -4.54 1.06
C LEU A 233 -6.75 -5.87 0.69
N TYR A 234 -8.00 -6.06 1.12
CA TYR A 234 -8.74 -7.28 0.81
C TYR A 234 -8.92 -7.49 -0.69
N LYS A 235 -9.25 -6.45 -1.45
CA LYS A 235 -9.37 -6.54 -2.92
C LYS A 235 -8.04 -6.90 -3.59
N GLN A 236 -6.92 -6.35 -3.13
CA GLN A 236 -5.59 -6.70 -3.65
C GLN A 236 -5.24 -8.15 -3.32
N ARG A 237 -5.48 -8.60 -2.08
CA ARG A 237 -5.32 -9.99 -1.65
C ARG A 237 -6.17 -10.95 -2.49
N ALA A 238 -7.45 -10.64 -2.68
CA ALA A 238 -8.38 -11.48 -3.44
C ALA A 238 -8.07 -11.59 -4.94
N ARG A 239 -7.17 -10.74 -5.48
CA ARG A 239 -6.67 -10.85 -6.87
C ARG A 239 -5.46 -11.75 -7.01
N ARG A 240 -4.76 -12.04 -5.90
CA ARG A 240 -3.54 -12.88 -5.88
C ARG A 240 -3.86 -14.37 -5.70
N ASN A 241 -5.02 -14.68 -5.13
CA ASN A 241 -5.54 -16.02 -4.90
C ASN A 241 -6.64 -16.34 -5.91
#